data_AF-A0A957BWP9-F1
#
_entry.id   AF-A0A957BWP9-F1
#
_cell.length_a   1.000
_cell.length_b   1.000
_cell.length_c   1.000
_cell.angle_alpha   90.00
_cell.angle_beta   90.00
_cell.angle_gamma   90.00
#
_symmetry.space_group_name_H-M   'P 1'
#
loop_
_entity.id
_entity.type
_entity.pdbx_description
1 polymer ?
#
loop_
_entity_poly.entity_id
_entity_poly.type
_entity_poly.pdbx_seq_one_letter_code
_entity_poly.pdbx_strand_id
1 'polypeptide(L)'
;MIDLVQADQQTIMAFGRQLLTDYRDSLSSFEEAAQTTVERIYDTFRQPNGDPAFALVRVFRLADFQTLPEDAQASVDSNHERWMALAGTYGIEPAWCDRRSSHEHKVLNLGLDQNVMVSVALYQMALEVGVEMP
;
A
#
# COMPACT_ATOMS: atom_id res chain seq x y z
N MET A 1 17.17 -1.05 -12.36
CA MET A 1 17.33 -1.70 -11.04
C MET A 1 17.93 -0.69 -10.09
N ILE A 2 17.36 -0.51 -8.90
CA ILE A 2 17.80 0.43 -7.88
C ILE A 2 18.18 -0.38 -6.64
N ASP A 3 19.40 -0.19 -6.13
CA ASP A 3 19.80 -0.73 -4.84
C ASP A 3 19.24 0.15 -3.73
N LEU A 4 18.34 -0.39 -2.91
CA LEU A 4 17.70 0.37 -1.83
C LEU A 4 18.71 0.89 -0.79
N VAL A 5 19.81 0.17 -0.56
CA VAL A 5 20.84 0.55 0.43
C VAL A 5 21.62 1.78 -0.04
N GLN A 6 21.73 1.96 -1.35
CA GLN A 6 22.46 3.06 -1.98
C GLN A 6 21.57 4.15 -2.56
N ALA A 7 20.25 3.94 -2.56
CA ALA A 7 19.28 4.87 -3.13
C ALA A 7 19.21 6.15 -2.30
N ASP A 8 19.65 7.25 -2.88
CA ASP A 8 19.45 8.58 -2.30
C ASP A 8 18.07 9.15 -2.66
N GLN A 9 17.75 10.30 -2.05
CA GLN A 9 16.50 11.00 -2.31
C GLN A 9 16.33 11.34 -3.80
N GLN A 10 17.41 11.72 -4.49
CA GLN A 10 17.35 12.10 -5.90
C GLN A 10 16.95 10.90 -6.78
N THR A 11 17.48 9.72 -6.49
CA THR A 11 17.19 8.46 -7.18
C THR A 11 15.73 8.06 -6.98
N ILE A 12 15.24 8.13 -5.74
CA ILE A 12 13.83 7.83 -5.41
C ILE A 12 12.88 8.81 -6.13
N MET A 13 13.21 10.10 -6.11
CA MET A 13 12.41 11.12 -6.82
C MET A 13 12.43 10.93 -8.34
N ALA A 14 13.57 10.52 -8.91
CA ALA A 14 13.67 10.21 -10.33
C ALA A 14 12.81 9.01 -10.70
N PHE A 15 12.83 7.95 -9.89
CA PHE A 15 11.95 6.79 -10.05
C PHE A 15 10.47 7.18 -10.02
N GLY A 16 10.04 7.98 -9.04
CA GLY A 16 8.66 8.44 -8.95
C GLY A 16 8.21 9.27 -10.17
N ARG A 17 9.09 10.14 -10.69
CA ARG A 17 8.82 10.87 -11.93
C ARG A 17 8.72 9.96 -13.15
N GLN A 18 9.56 8.92 -13.22
CA GLN A 18 9.51 7.95 -14.31
C GLN A 18 8.19 7.17 -14.27
N LEU A 19 7.78 6.68 -13.10
CA LEU A 19 6.48 6.03 -12.93
C LEU A 19 5.33 6.90 -13.44
N LEU A 20 5.30 8.16 -13.02
CA LEU A 20 4.28 9.10 -13.49
C LEU A 20 4.33 9.27 -15.01
N THR A 21 5.52 9.35 -15.60
CA THR A 21 5.67 9.55 -17.04
C THR A 21 5.22 8.32 -17.84
N ASP A 22 5.57 7.13 -17.37
CA ASP A 22 5.25 5.86 -18.04
C ASP A 22 3.74 5.57 -18.04
N TYR A 23 3.04 5.98 -16.98
CA TYR A 23 1.68 5.50 -16.71
C TYR A 23 0.60 6.58 -16.63
N ARG A 24 0.93 7.88 -16.73
CA ARG A 24 -0.03 9.00 -16.58
C ARG A 24 -1.28 8.84 -17.44
N ASP A 25 -1.11 8.39 -18.68
CA ASP A 25 -2.18 8.39 -19.69
C ASP A 25 -2.73 6.99 -19.99
N SER A 26 -2.19 5.93 -19.37
CA SER A 26 -2.54 4.53 -19.69
C SER A 26 -3.42 3.85 -18.65
N LEU A 27 -3.44 4.36 -17.41
CA LEU A 27 -4.18 3.77 -16.31
C LEU A 27 -5.57 4.39 -16.19
N SER A 28 -6.58 3.55 -16.05
CA SER A 28 -7.99 3.93 -16.11
C SER A 28 -8.64 4.10 -14.75
N SER A 29 -7.98 3.64 -13.68
CA SER A 29 -8.51 3.71 -12.31
C SER A 29 -7.41 3.85 -11.25
N PHE A 30 -7.80 4.33 -10.06
CA PHE A 30 -6.90 4.39 -8.91
C PHE A 30 -6.40 3.01 -8.49
N GLU A 31 -7.25 1.99 -8.54
CA GLU A 31 -6.88 0.60 -8.18
C GLU A 31 -5.80 0.08 -9.14
N GLU A 32 -6.00 0.27 -10.45
CA GLU A 32 -5.02 -0.11 -11.47
C GLU A 32 -3.69 0.64 -11.28
N ALA A 33 -3.75 1.93 -10.93
CA ALA A 33 -2.58 2.73 -10.64
C ALA A 33 -1.84 2.30 -9.37
N ALA A 34 -2.57 2.01 -8.30
CA ALA A 34 -2.00 1.52 -7.05
C ALA A 34 -1.32 0.16 -7.26
N GLN A 35 -1.99 -0.76 -7.96
CA GLN A 35 -1.45 -2.08 -8.27
C GLN A 35 -0.19 -2.00 -9.13
N THR A 36 -0.24 -1.25 -10.23
CA THR A 36 0.93 -1.04 -11.11
C THR A 36 2.09 -0.40 -10.34
N THR A 37 1.79 0.55 -9.46
CA THR A 37 2.83 1.21 -8.64
C THR A 37 3.53 0.22 -7.71
N VAL A 38 2.79 -0.62 -6.97
CA VAL A 38 3.41 -1.57 -6.04
C VAL A 38 4.21 -2.65 -6.75
N GLU A 39 3.76 -3.11 -7.93
CA GLU A 39 4.51 -4.05 -8.77
C GLU A 39 5.83 -3.44 -9.21
N ARG A 40 5.80 -2.20 -9.71
CA ARG A 40 7.01 -1.52 -10.18
C ARG A 40 7.98 -1.19 -9.05
N ILE A 41 7.49 -0.80 -7.87
CA ILE A 41 8.34 -0.63 -6.69
C ILE A 41 8.95 -1.98 -6.33
N TYR A 42 8.14 -3.02 -6.21
CA TYR A 42 8.62 -4.34 -5.85
C TYR A 42 9.69 -4.80 -6.84
N ASP A 43 9.49 -4.64 -8.15
CA ASP A 43 10.41 -5.14 -9.18
C ASP A 43 11.68 -4.31 -9.37
N THR A 44 11.60 -3.01 -9.14
CA THR A 44 12.72 -2.12 -9.43
C THR A 44 13.77 -2.14 -8.31
N PHE A 45 13.31 -2.26 -7.06
CA PHE A 45 14.19 -2.21 -5.90
C PHE A 45 14.70 -3.62 -5.57
N ARG A 46 16.03 -3.73 -5.57
CA ARG A 46 16.75 -4.98 -5.33
C ARG A 46 17.84 -4.77 -4.28
N GLN A 47 18.24 -5.83 -3.62
CA GLN A 47 19.45 -5.87 -2.81
C GLN A 47 20.69 -6.00 -3.72
N PRO A 48 21.91 -5.74 -3.22
CA PRO A 48 23.14 -5.88 -4.01
C PRO A 48 23.34 -7.27 -4.64
N ASN A 49 22.78 -8.32 -4.02
CA ASN A 49 22.83 -9.69 -4.51
C ASN A 49 21.77 -10.02 -5.59
N GLY A 50 20.90 -9.06 -5.92
CA GLY A 50 19.83 -9.22 -6.92
C GLY A 50 18.50 -9.71 -6.37
N ASP A 51 18.38 -10.00 -5.06
CA ASP A 51 17.11 -10.39 -4.44
C ASP A 51 16.15 -9.20 -4.30
N PRO A 52 14.83 -9.42 -4.20
CA PRO A 52 13.88 -8.37 -3.85
C PRO A 52 14.30 -7.60 -2.60
N ALA A 53 14.27 -6.26 -2.68
CA ALA A 53 14.55 -5.41 -1.52
C ALA A 53 13.42 -5.43 -0.50
N PHE A 54 12.20 -5.74 -0.94
CA PHE A 54 11.00 -5.81 -0.11
C PHE A 54 10.44 -7.23 -0.15
N ALA A 55 9.94 -7.74 0.98
CA ALA A 55 9.12 -8.94 0.98
C ALA A 55 7.69 -8.66 0.49
N LEU A 56 7.21 -7.43 0.70
CA LEU A 56 5.85 -7.00 0.42
C LEU A 56 5.80 -5.48 0.26
N VAL A 57 5.05 -5.01 -0.74
CA VAL A 57 4.73 -3.59 -0.96
C VAL A 57 3.21 -3.46 -1.01
N ARG A 58 2.65 -2.49 -0.27
CA ARG A 58 1.21 -2.23 -0.23
C ARG A 58 0.92 -0.74 -0.34
N VAL A 59 -0.16 -0.42 -1.05
CA VAL A 59 -0.76 0.91 -1.07
C VAL A 59 -2.15 0.81 -0.47
N PHE A 60 -2.37 1.61 0.57
CA PHE A 60 -3.67 1.80 1.17
C PHE A 60 -4.22 3.17 0.77
N ARG A 61 -5.53 3.24 0.59
CA ARG A 61 -6.25 4.51 0.46
C ARG A 61 -7.19 4.68 1.63
N LEU A 62 -7.32 5.92 2.09
CA LEU A 62 -8.40 6.27 3.00
C LEU A 62 -9.71 6.24 2.22
N ALA A 63 -10.73 5.57 2.75
CA ALA A 63 -12.02 5.39 2.12
C ALA A 63 -13.14 5.42 3.16
N ASP A 64 -14.27 6.02 2.80
CA ASP A 64 -15.50 5.91 3.57
C ASP A 64 -16.19 4.58 3.23
N PHE A 65 -17.02 4.05 4.15
CA PHE A 65 -17.70 2.76 3.97
C PHE A 65 -18.40 2.63 2.60
N GLN A 66 -19.13 3.67 2.19
CA GLN A 66 -19.90 3.69 0.93
C GLN A 66 -19.01 3.63 -0.33
N THR A 67 -17.73 3.95 -0.22
CA THR A 67 -16.76 3.98 -1.32
C THR A 67 -15.88 2.73 -1.37
N LEU A 68 -16.00 1.84 -0.38
CA LEU A 68 -15.31 0.56 -0.38
C LEU A 68 -15.90 -0.35 -1.46
N PRO A 69 -15.06 -1.19 -2.09
CA PRO A 69 -15.52 -2.31 -2.90
C PRO A 69 -16.51 -3.20 -2.11
N GLU A 70 -17.49 -3.81 -2.78
CA GLU A 70 -18.49 -4.66 -2.10
C GLU A 70 -17.85 -5.80 -1.31
N ASP A 71 -16.78 -6.40 -1.82
CA ASP A 71 -16.03 -7.46 -1.13
C ASP A 71 -15.37 -6.97 0.17
N ALA A 72 -14.99 -5.69 0.21
CA ALA A 72 -14.43 -5.03 1.39
C ALA A 72 -15.53 -4.60 2.38
N GLN A 73 -16.69 -4.12 1.90
CA GLN A 73 -17.83 -3.73 2.75
C GLN A 73 -18.33 -4.89 3.62
N ALA A 74 -18.35 -6.11 3.09
CA ALA A 74 -18.78 -7.30 3.81
C ALA A 74 -17.92 -7.63 5.05
N SER A 75 -16.71 -7.05 5.13
CA SER A 75 -15.73 -7.36 6.17
C SER A 75 -15.57 -6.25 7.22
N VAL A 76 -16.41 -5.20 7.17
CA VAL A 76 -16.23 -4.00 7.99
C VAL A 76 -17.54 -3.51 8.61
N ASP A 77 -17.44 -2.78 9.72
CA ASP A 77 -18.58 -2.19 10.42
C ASP A 77 -19.03 -0.89 9.74
N SER A 78 -20.29 -0.85 9.28
CA SER A 78 -20.86 0.32 8.61
C SER A 78 -20.99 1.55 9.51
N ASN A 79 -20.88 1.41 10.84
CA ASN A 79 -20.93 2.53 11.78
C ASN A 79 -19.61 3.31 11.88
N HIS A 80 -18.52 2.80 11.32
CA HIS A 80 -17.25 3.53 11.26
C HIS A 80 -17.17 4.36 9.99
N GLU A 81 -16.82 5.63 10.15
CA GLU A 81 -16.80 6.58 9.04
C GLU A 81 -15.63 6.37 8.07
N ARG A 82 -14.46 5.90 8.55
CA ARG A 82 -13.22 5.85 7.76
C ARG A 82 -12.43 4.56 7.92
N TRP A 83 -11.93 4.08 6.80
CA TRP A 83 -11.21 2.83 6.66
C TRP A 83 -9.96 3.02 5.79
N MET A 84 -8.88 2.28 6.08
CA MET A 84 -7.79 2.12 5.13
C MET A 84 -8.04 0.89 4.26
N ALA A 85 -8.40 1.12 3.00
CA ALA A 85 -8.66 0.05 2.04
C ALA A 85 -7.40 -0.27 1.22
N LEU A 86 -7.06 -1.56 1.12
CA LEU A 86 -5.97 -2.02 0.28
C LEU A 86 -6.30 -1.79 -1.19
N ALA A 87 -5.51 -0.95 -1.85
CA ALA A 87 -5.71 -0.59 -3.26
C ALA A 87 -4.70 -1.26 -4.19
N GLY A 88 -3.51 -1.62 -3.68
CA GLY A 88 -2.52 -2.39 -4.43
C GLY A 88 -1.64 -3.20 -3.49
N THR A 89 -1.28 -4.42 -3.88
CA THR A 89 -0.37 -5.29 -3.12
C THR A 89 0.50 -6.12 -4.06
N TYR A 90 1.78 -6.27 -3.72
CA TYR A 90 2.68 -7.19 -4.42
C TYR A 90 3.80 -7.69 -3.51
N GLY A 91 4.17 -8.96 -3.61
CA GLY A 91 5.16 -9.55 -2.72
C GLY A 91 5.65 -10.93 -3.15
N ILE A 92 6.43 -11.56 -2.27
CA ILE A 92 7.04 -12.89 -2.53
C ILE A 92 6.01 -14.02 -2.61
N GLU A 93 4.91 -13.92 -1.86
CA GLU A 93 3.86 -14.95 -1.83
C GLU A 93 2.79 -14.65 -2.89
N PRO A 94 2.31 -15.66 -3.65
CA PRO A 94 1.26 -15.47 -4.65
C PRO A 94 -0.03 -14.85 -4.09
N ALA A 95 -0.34 -15.11 -2.82
CA ALA A 95 -1.49 -14.53 -2.13
C ALA A 95 -1.35 -13.00 -1.90
N TRP A 96 -0.16 -12.43 -2.07
CA TRP A 96 0.10 -11.00 -1.88
C TRP A 96 0.13 -10.21 -3.19
N CYS A 97 0.02 -10.88 -4.33
CA CYS A 97 0.12 -10.23 -5.65
C CYS A 97 -1.18 -9.58 -6.14
N ASP A 98 -2.31 -9.87 -5.52
CA ASP A 98 -3.61 -9.28 -5.86
C ASP A 98 -4.43 -9.07 -4.57
N ARG A 99 -5.09 -7.92 -4.45
CA ARG A 99 -5.93 -7.63 -3.26
C ARG A 99 -7.07 -8.62 -3.08
N ARG A 100 -7.57 -9.22 -4.18
CA ARG A 100 -8.70 -10.15 -4.19
C ARG A 100 -8.29 -11.48 -3.58
N SER A 101 -7.04 -11.91 -3.81
CA SER A 101 -6.45 -13.12 -3.23
C SER A 101 -5.81 -12.90 -1.86
N SER A 102 -5.51 -11.65 -1.48
CA SER A 102 -5.00 -11.33 -0.13
C SER A 102 -6.04 -11.66 0.94
N HIS A 103 -5.83 -12.72 1.72
CA HIS A 103 -6.78 -13.17 2.75
C HIS A 103 -6.92 -12.20 3.93
N GLU A 104 -5.83 -11.54 4.30
CA GLU A 104 -5.77 -10.61 5.45
C GLU A 104 -5.48 -9.17 4.99
N HIS A 105 -5.88 -8.19 5.82
CA HIS A 105 -5.59 -6.75 5.67
C HIS A 105 -6.16 -6.08 4.40
N LYS A 106 -7.29 -6.57 3.88
CA LYS A 106 -8.02 -5.89 2.78
C LYS A 106 -8.55 -4.53 3.22
N VAL A 107 -8.95 -4.43 4.48
CA VAL A 107 -9.38 -3.19 5.11
C VAL A 107 -8.85 -3.15 6.53
N LEU A 108 -8.41 -1.97 6.97
CA LEU A 108 -7.88 -1.73 8.30
C LEU A 108 -8.71 -0.64 8.98
N ASN A 109 -9.14 -0.89 10.21
CA ASN A 109 -9.88 0.08 11.02
C ASN A 109 -8.89 1.01 11.71
N LEU A 110 -8.97 2.30 11.40
CA LEU A 110 -8.07 3.30 11.99
C LEU A 110 -8.32 3.54 13.48
N GLY A 111 -9.49 3.17 14.02
CA GLY A 111 -9.86 3.41 15.42
C GLY A 111 -9.72 2.21 16.36
N LEU A 112 -9.54 0.98 15.84
CA LEU A 112 -9.64 -0.24 16.66
C LEU A 112 -8.54 -1.29 16.41
N ASP A 113 -7.89 -1.28 15.25
CA ASP A 113 -6.88 -2.31 14.94
C ASP A 113 -5.54 -1.97 15.61
N GLN A 114 -5.25 -2.65 16.72
CA GLN A 114 -3.96 -2.63 17.42
C GLN A 114 -2.84 -3.38 16.65
N ASN A 115 -2.81 -3.26 15.32
CA ASN A 115 -1.74 -3.84 14.53
C ASN A 115 -0.60 -2.83 14.42
N VAL A 116 0.62 -3.23 14.79
CA VAL A 116 1.84 -2.39 14.72
C VAL A 116 2.00 -1.72 13.36
N MET A 117 1.63 -2.40 12.26
CA MET A 117 1.67 -1.81 10.91
C MET A 117 0.69 -0.64 10.76
N VAL A 118 -0.52 -0.76 11.30
CA VAL A 118 -1.55 0.29 11.28
C VAL A 118 -1.13 1.47 12.14
N SER A 119 -0.57 1.20 13.32
CA SER A 119 -0.07 2.24 14.23
C SER A 119 1.05 3.07 13.59
N VAL A 120 2.01 2.41 12.92
CA VAL A 120 3.10 3.09 12.21
C VAL A 120 2.57 3.88 11.02
N ALA A 121 1.65 3.32 10.24
CA ALA A 121 1.03 4.02 9.11
C ALA A 121 0.27 5.28 9.57
N LEU A 122 -0.50 5.19 10.66
CA LEU A 122 -1.21 6.31 11.27
C LEU A 122 -0.26 7.41 11.76
N TYR A 123 0.82 7.02 12.45
CA TYR A 123 1.86 7.95 12.90
C TYR A 123 2.52 8.69 11.74
N GLN A 124 2.89 7.97 10.67
CA GLN A 124 3.51 8.57 9.48
C GLN A 124 2.58 9.52 8.72
N MET A 125 1.26 9.32 8.81
CA MET A 125 0.26 10.20 8.21
C MET A 125 -0.10 11.42 9.07
N ALA A 126 0.52 11.60 10.24
CA ALA A 126 0.17 12.63 11.22
C ALA A 126 -1.32 12.64 11.62
N LEU A 127 -1.97 11.48 11.51
CA LEU A 127 -3.33 11.28 12.00
C LEU A 127 -3.23 10.94 13.48
N GLU A 128 -3.49 11.91 14.35
CA GLU A 128 -3.63 11.68 15.78
C GLU A 128 -4.86 10.79 16.02
N VAL A 129 -4.65 9.48 15.99
CA VAL A 129 -5.56 8.55 16.65
C VAL A 129 -5.01 8.39 18.06
N GLY A 130 -5.81 8.72 19.07
CA GLY A 130 -5.43 8.72 20.49
C GLY A 130 -5.07 7.33 21.02
N VAL A 131 -3.92 6.82 20.59
CA VAL A 131 -3.34 5.56 21.04
C VAL A 131 -2.17 5.94 21.95
N GLU A 132 -2.33 5.73 23.25
CA GLU A 132 -1.19 5.69 24.17
C GLU A 132 -0.26 4.57 23.71
N MET A 133 0.96 4.95 23.32
CA MET A 133 2.00 3.97 23.02
C MET A 133 2.45 3.27 24.32
N PRO A 134 2.71 1.94 24.29
CA PRO A 134 3.33 1.25 25.41
C PRO A 134 4.79 1.68 25.65
#